data_AF-A0A5C7IQ08-F1
#
_entry.id   AF-A0A5C7IQ08-F1
#
_cell.length_a   1.000
_cell.length_b   1.000
_cell.length_c   1.000
_cell.angle_alpha   90.00
_cell.angle_beta   90.00
_cell.angle_gamma   90.00
#
_symmetry.space_group_name_H-M   'P 1'
#
loop_
_entity.id
_entity.type
_entity.pdbx_description
1 polymer ?
#
loop_
_entity_poly.entity_id
_entity_poly.type
_entity_poly.pdbx_seq_one_letter_code
_entity_poly.pdbx_strand_id
1 'polypeptide(L)'
;MDLSLVNSSNKIINTHQPSSTDQITTAICSYSTIQHSSEIYNLNAKDIALCFKQWFKSHDTLLFDRIFDILKTHNDTDADARNAVDTALSNLNLRLSESFVLEVLKYGHRNGFDVLSCLKFFDWAGRQPSFQHTGSTFYAVFKILSKARLMSVMLDFLEKFMNPWWCVHRIRYYNTLVVGYAVAGKPYVALHMFGKMRFQGLDLDEFSYHVFLNALVEQGCFDAVEAIFKQIF
;
A
#
# COMPACT_ATOMS: atom_id res chain seq x y z
N MET A 1 41.86 40.00 19.79
CA MET A 1 41.60 38.92 20.78
C MET A 1 40.15 39.03 21.20
N ASP A 2 39.52 37.86 21.24
CA ASP A 2 38.25 37.48 21.86
C ASP A 2 36.88 37.71 21.21
N LEU A 3 36.16 36.57 21.27
CA LEU A 3 34.83 36.18 20.82
C LEU A 3 33.77 36.43 21.92
N SER A 4 32.49 36.27 21.54
CA SER A 4 31.22 36.30 22.32
C SER A 4 30.45 37.61 22.14
N LEU A 5 29.14 37.71 21.80
CA LEU A 5 27.94 36.86 21.84
C LEU A 5 27.09 37.16 20.57
N VAL A 6 26.62 36.19 19.78
CA VAL A 6 25.36 35.42 19.85
C VAL A 6 24.04 36.23 19.97
N ASN A 7 23.20 36.02 18.95
CA ASN A 7 21.73 36.08 18.83
C ASN A 7 20.95 37.40 18.74
N SER A 8 20.30 37.58 17.57
CA SER A 8 18.83 37.57 17.47
C SER A 8 18.38 37.32 16.03
N SER A 9 17.87 36.12 15.76
CA SER A 9 17.03 35.87 14.59
C SER A 9 15.73 35.22 15.09
N ASN A 10 14.67 36.01 15.02
CA ASN A 10 13.31 35.67 15.37
C ASN A 10 12.85 34.41 14.61
N LYS A 11 12.76 33.28 15.32
CA LYS A 11 12.01 32.11 14.88
C LYS A 11 10.60 32.26 15.46
N ILE A 12 9.64 32.58 14.61
CA ILE A 12 8.22 32.56 14.96
C ILE A 12 7.88 31.09 15.28
N ILE A 13 7.79 30.77 16.57
CA ILE A 13 7.22 29.53 17.06
C ILE A 13 5.71 29.67 16.81
N ASN A 14 5.23 29.10 15.71
CA ASN A 14 3.80 28.91 15.51
C ASN A 14 3.32 27.88 16.53
N THR A 15 2.94 28.34 17.71
CA THR A 15 2.16 27.58 18.68
C THR A 15 0.78 27.34 18.07
N HIS A 16 0.60 26.18 17.43
CA HIS A 16 -0.72 25.76 16.95
C HIS A 16 -1.57 25.49 18.19
N GLN A 17 -2.55 26.36 18.46
CA GLN A 17 -3.55 26.09 19.51
C GLN A 17 -4.27 24.79 19.13
N PRO A 18 -4.26 23.77 20.01
CA PRO A 18 -4.92 22.50 19.71
C PRO A 18 -6.41 22.75 19.51
N SER A 19 -6.97 22.17 18.45
CA SER A 19 -8.41 22.23 18.18
C SER A 19 -9.18 21.64 19.37
N SER A 20 -10.45 22.02 19.54
CA SER A 20 -11.32 21.45 20.58
C SER A 20 -11.36 19.91 20.54
N THR A 21 -11.17 19.32 19.36
CA THR A 21 -11.10 17.87 19.14
C THR A 21 -9.78 17.24 19.62
N ASP A 22 -8.66 17.94 19.49
CA ASP A 22 -7.34 17.50 19.99
C ASP A 22 -7.29 17.50 21.53
N GLN A 23 -7.93 18.49 22.16
CA GLN A 23 -8.03 18.58 23.62
C GLN A 23 -8.89 17.45 24.20
N ILE A 24 -10.00 17.10 23.54
CA ILE A 24 -10.90 16.00 23.95
C ILE A 24 -10.23 14.64 23.75
N THR A 25 -9.53 14.42 22.64
CA THR A 25 -8.79 13.17 22.38
C THR A 25 -7.70 12.95 23.43
N THR A 26 -6.98 14.02 23.81
CA THR A 26 -5.96 13.97 24.86
C THR A 26 -6.56 13.69 26.24
N ALA A 27 -7.72 14.29 26.56
CA ALA A 27 -8.41 14.10 27.83
C ALA A 27 -8.99 12.68 28.03
N ILE A 28 -9.44 12.02 26.95
CA ILE A 28 -9.90 10.62 27.01
C ILE A 28 -8.73 9.66 27.26
N CYS A 29 -7.52 9.98 26.75
CA CYS A 29 -6.37 9.09 26.80
C CYS A 29 -5.59 9.12 28.14
N SER A 30 -5.67 10.17 28.94
CA SER A 30 -4.78 10.36 30.09
C SER A 30 -5.22 9.64 31.38
N TYR A 31 -6.45 9.11 31.47
CA TYR A 31 -7.02 8.46 32.68
C TYR A 31 -6.72 9.20 34.01
N SER A 32 -6.45 10.50 33.94
CA SER A 32 -6.16 11.34 35.09
C SER A 32 -7.40 12.18 35.36
N THR A 33 -8.23 11.65 36.27
CA THR A 33 -9.28 12.36 37.01
C THR A 33 -10.16 13.27 36.15
N ILE A 34 -11.26 12.70 35.64
CA ILE A 34 -12.39 13.47 35.13
C ILE A 34 -13.02 14.21 36.32
N GLN A 35 -12.46 15.37 36.67
CA GLN A 35 -13.12 16.34 37.52
C GLN A 35 -13.05 17.72 36.86
N HIS A 36 -14.25 18.19 36.49
CA HIS A 36 -14.59 19.56 36.12
C HIS A 36 -13.99 20.14 34.83
N SER A 37 -14.60 19.77 33.69
CA SER A 37 -14.81 20.74 32.60
C SER A 37 -16.25 20.64 32.08
N SER A 38 -16.95 21.78 32.07
CA SER A 38 -18.36 21.93 31.67
C SER A 38 -18.63 21.68 30.18
N GLU A 39 -17.60 21.32 29.40
CA GLU A 39 -17.67 21.07 27.96
C GLU A 39 -17.97 19.60 27.60
N ILE A 40 -17.87 18.66 28.56
CA ILE A 40 -18.07 17.21 28.31
C ILE A 40 -19.57 16.84 28.19
N TYR A 41 -20.47 17.66 28.71
CA TYR A 41 -21.91 17.33 28.80
C TYR A 41 -22.72 17.46 27.50
N ASN A 42 -22.12 17.90 26.39
CA ASN A 42 -22.81 18.07 25.10
C ASN A 42 -22.28 17.17 23.97
N LEU A 43 -21.39 16.22 24.26
CA LEU A 43 -20.89 15.27 23.26
C LEU A 43 -22.01 14.32 22.85
N ASN A 44 -22.47 14.42 21.60
CA ASN A 44 -23.43 13.48 21.05
C ASN A 44 -22.69 12.23 20.51
N ALA A 45 -23.44 11.17 20.19
CA ALA A 45 -22.87 9.91 19.71
C ALA A 45 -21.97 10.06 18.46
N LYS A 46 -22.22 11.07 17.60
CA LYS A 46 -21.40 11.33 16.40
C LYS A 46 -20.03 11.92 16.78
N ASP A 47 -19.96 12.77 17.78
CA ASP A 47 -18.70 13.39 18.22
C ASP A 47 -17.79 12.35 18.88
N ILE A 48 -18.38 11.45 19.68
CA ILE A 48 -17.67 10.31 20.27
C ILE A 48 -17.17 9.36 19.16
N ALA A 49 -18.02 9.02 18.19
CA ALA A 49 -17.63 8.19 17.06
C ALA A 49 -16.51 8.84 16.21
N LEU A 50 -16.54 10.16 16.04
CA LEU A 50 -15.50 10.91 15.35
C LEU A 50 -14.17 10.85 16.10
N CYS A 51 -14.17 11.02 17.43
CA CYS A 51 -12.98 10.91 18.26
C CYS A 51 -12.36 9.51 18.15
N PHE A 52 -13.17 8.44 18.27
CA PHE A 52 -12.68 7.08 18.07
C PHE A 52 -12.10 6.90 16.66
N LYS A 53 -12.79 7.39 15.61
CA LYS A 53 -12.30 7.31 14.23
C LYS A 53 -10.95 8.03 14.05
N GLN A 54 -10.77 9.19 14.67
CA GLN A 54 -9.52 9.93 14.63
C GLN A 54 -8.42 9.21 15.43
N TRP A 55 -8.76 8.65 16.58
CA TRP A 55 -7.83 7.89 17.42
C TRP A 55 -7.35 6.60 16.75
N PHE A 56 -8.25 5.83 16.14
CA PHE A 56 -7.86 4.66 15.34
C PHE A 56 -6.96 5.08 14.17
N LYS A 57 -7.33 6.14 13.45
CA LYS A 57 -6.53 6.65 12.34
C LYS A 57 -5.13 7.10 12.80
N SER A 58 -5.01 7.77 13.95
CA SER A 58 -3.72 8.22 14.47
C SER A 58 -2.86 7.04 14.94
N HIS A 59 -3.46 6.03 15.57
CA HIS A 59 -2.78 4.80 15.95
C HIS A 59 -2.25 4.05 14.74
N ASP A 60 -3.07 3.91 13.69
CA ASP A 60 -2.67 3.26 12.44
C ASP A 60 -1.53 4.03 11.75
N THR A 61 -1.56 5.37 11.76
CA THR A 61 -0.47 6.17 11.20
C THR A 61 0.86 5.94 11.93
N LEU A 62 0.86 5.88 13.26
CA LEU A 62 2.07 5.61 14.05
C LEU A 62 2.62 4.21 13.79
N LEU A 63 1.73 3.22 13.64
CA LEU A 63 2.11 1.86 13.27
C LEU A 63 2.74 1.82 11.87
N PHE A 64 2.12 2.50 10.89
CA PHE A 64 2.64 2.54 9.54
C PHE A 64 3.97 3.27 9.45
N ASP A 65 4.13 4.40 10.14
CA ASP A 65 5.42 5.11 10.25
C ASP A 65 6.50 4.19 10.81
N ARG A 66 6.20 3.47 11.89
CA ARG A 66 7.13 2.50 12.47
C ARG A 66 7.50 1.37 11.50
N ILE A 67 6.54 0.86 10.74
CA ILE A 67 6.81 -0.14 9.69
C ILE A 67 7.79 0.43 8.67
N PHE A 68 7.54 1.64 8.18
CA PHE A 68 8.41 2.26 7.16
C PHE A 68 9.77 2.70 7.69
N ASP A 69 9.89 3.04 8.97
CA ASP A 69 11.18 3.31 9.60
C ASP A 69 12.06 2.06 9.65
N ILE A 70 11.49 0.91 10.02
CA ILE A 70 12.19 -0.39 9.98
C ILE A 70 12.66 -0.72 8.54
N LEU A 71 11.85 -0.38 7.54
CA LEU A 71 12.15 -0.67 6.13
C LEU A 71 13.24 0.25 5.54
N LYS A 72 13.40 1.47 6.08
CA LYS A 72 14.41 2.45 5.66
C LYS A 72 15.82 2.14 6.18
N THR A 73 15.96 1.50 7.33
CA THR A 73 17.24 1.43 8.06
C THR A 73 18.27 0.49 7.45
N HIS A 74 17.94 -0.26 6.40
CA HIS A 74 18.80 -1.33 5.88
C HIS A 74 18.96 -1.29 4.36
N ASN A 75 20.16 -0.94 3.89
CA ASN A 75 20.56 -1.00 2.48
C ASN A 75 20.78 -2.46 2.04
N ASP A 76 20.40 -2.76 0.80
CA ASP A 76 20.14 -4.10 0.24
C ASP A 76 21.35 -5.00 -0.05
N THR A 77 22.52 -4.72 0.51
CA THR A 77 23.75 -5.45 0.15
C THR A 77 24.17 -6.53 1.13
N ASP A 78 23.46 -6.73 2.25
CA ASP A 78 23.83 -7.70 3.26
C ASP A 78 22.67 -8.64 3.63
N ALA A 79 22.90 -9.94 3.57
CA ALA A 79 21.92 -10.96 3.96
C ALA A 79 21.52 -10.80 5.44
N ASP A 80 22.44 -10.33 6.27
CA ASP A 80 22.20 -10.05 7.69
C ASP A 80 21.23 -8.88 7.88
N ALA A 81 21.27 -7.89 6.98
CA ALA A 81 20.37 -6.74 7.03
C ALA A 81 18.91 -7.12 6.68
N ARG A 82 18.71 -8.02 5.72
CA ARG A 82 17.37 -8.55 5.38
C ARG A 82 16.77 -9.34 6.55
N ASN A 83 17.57 -10.19 7.19
CA ASN A 83 17.15 -10.97 8.36
C ASN A 83 16.77 -10.07 9.55
N ALA A 84 17.53 -8.98 9.77
CA ALA A 84 17.22 -8.00 10.81
C ALA A 84 15.87 -7.29 10.56
N VAL A 85 15.60 -6.87 9.32
CA VAL A 85 14.30 -6.27 8.93
C VAL A 85 13.16 -7.27 9.15
N ASP A 86 13.32 -8.51 8.68
CA ASP A 86 12.30 -9.54 8.83
C ASP A 86 11.98 -9.82 10.30
N THR A 87 13.01 -9.86 11.14
CA THR A 87 12.87 -10.05 12.59
C THR A 87 12.16 -8.85 13.23
N ALA A 88 12.56 -7.63 12.89
CA ALA A 88 11.95 -6.41 13.41
C ALA A 88 10.47 -6.29 13.04
N LEU A 89 10.10 -6.61 11.79
CA LEU A 89 8.70 -6.65 11.33
C LEU A 89 7.90 -7.76 12.03
N SER A 90 8.49 -8.93 12.23
CA SER A 90 7.83 -10.05 12.93
C SER A 90 7.54 -9.71 14.39
N ASN A 91 8.45 -8.97 15.05
CA ASN A 91 8.27 -8.51 16.43
C ASN A 91 7.13 -7.49 16.61
N LEU A 92 6.59 -6.92 15.52
CA LEU A 92 5.40 -6.08 15.57
C LEU A 92 4.11 -6.90 15.71
N ASN A 93 4.16 -8.24 15.56
CA ASN A 93 2.99 -9.14 15.66
C ASN A 93 1.80 -8.70 14.78
N LEU A 94 2.10 -8.29 13.54
CA LEU A 94 1.10 -7.77 12.61
C LEU A 94 0.10 -8.85 12.18
N ARG A 95 -1.19 -8.58 12.29
CA ARG A 95 -2.24 -9.41 11.70
C ARG A 95 -2.41 -9.05 10.22
N LEU A 96 -1.76 -9.82 9.35
CA LEU A 96 -1.86 -9.59 7.92
C LEU A 96 -3.23 -9.96 7.36
N SER A 97 -3.84 -9.02 6.65
CA SER A 97 -5.05 -9.18 5.85
C SER A 97 -4.88 -8.38 4.55
N GLU A 98 -5.72 -8.66 3.54
CA GLU A 98 -5.73 -7.87 2.30
C GLU A 98 -5.93 -6.38 2.62
N SER A 99 -6.89 -6.03 3.48
CA SER A 99 -7.18 -4.63 3.84
C SER A 99 -5.98 -3.95 4.47
N PHE A 100 -5.33 -4.60 5.44
CA PHE A 100 -4.17 -4.06 6.14
C PHE A 100 -2.99 -3.84 5.18
N VAL A 101 -2.68 -4.82 4.34
CA VAL A 101 -1.58 -4.69 3.36
C VAL A 101 -1.87 -3.56 2.38
N LEU A 102 -3.10 -3.44 1.89
CA LEU A 102 -3.49 -2.34 1.01
C LEU A 102 -3.38 -0.98 1.71
N GLU A 103 -3.71 -0.88 2.99
CA GLU A 103 -3.58 0.35 3.77
C GLU A 103 -2.13 0.77 3.96
N VAL A 104 -1.24 -0.16 4.35
CA VAL A 104 0.21 0.11 4.47
C VAL A 104 0.79 0.57 3.13
N LEU A 105 0.48 -0.11 2.02
CA LEU A 105 0.98 0.25 0.69
C LEU A 105 0.44 1.62 0.22
N LYS A 106 -0.84 1.91 0.46
CA LYS A 106 -1.45 3.22 0.16
C LYS A 106 -0.83 4.32 1.01
N TYR A 107 -0.55 4.04 2.28
CA TYR A 107 0.09 4.98 3.20
C TYR A 107 1.51 5.32 2.73
N GLY A 108 2.32 4.31 2.43
CA GLY A 108 3.67 4.48 1.89
C GLY A 108 3.69 5.36 0.64
N HIS A 109 2.85 5.01 -0.34
CA HIS A 109 2.76 5.76 -1.59
C HIS A 109 2.26 7.20 -1.41
N ARG A 110 1.27 7.45 -0.53
CA ARG A 110 0.69 8.78 -0.32
C ARG A 110 1.62 9.73 0.44
N ASN A 111 2.39 9.21 1.38
CA ASN A 111 3.29 10.00 2.22
C ASN A 111 4.71 10.11 1.65
N GLY A 112 4.92 9.69 0.39
CA GLY A 112 6.19 9.86 -0.31
C GLY A 112 7.31 8.95 0.19
N PHE A 113 6.98 7.82 0.81
CA PHE A 113 7.98 6.81 1.13
C PHE A 113 8.53 6.18 -0.14
N ASP A 114 9.77 5.70 -0.06
CA ASP A 114 10.45 5.09 -1.18
C ASP A 114 9.71 3.84 -1.70
N VAL A 115 9.69 3.68 -3.02
CA VAL A 115 8.99 2.57 -3.69
C VAL A 115 9.56 1.23 -3.23
N LEU A 116 10.87 1.16 -3.02
CA LEU A 116 11.55 -0.03 -2.53
C LEU A 116 11.05 -0.44 -1.14
N SER A 117 10.74 0.50 -0.25
CA SER A 117 10.17 0.18 1.06
C SER A 117 8.80 -0.48 0.93
N CYS A 118 7.97 -0.01 0.00
CA CYS A 118 6.68 -0.64 -0.30
C CYS A 118 6.88 -2.06 -0.85
N LEU A 119 7.87 -2.27 -1.72
CA LEU A 119 8.20 -3.59 -2.26
C LEU A 119 8.76 -4.54 -1.19
N LYS A 120 9.61 -4.05 -0.29
CA LYS A 120 10.16 -4.82 0.85
C LYS A 120 9.05 -5.29 1.78
N PHE A 121 8.12 -4.41 2.12
CA PHE A 121 6.94 -4.78 2.91
C PHE A 121 6.10 -5.84 2.18
N PHE A 122 5.84 -5.64 0.89
CA PHE A 122 5.08 -6.59 0.08
C PHE A 122 5.75 -7.97 0.03
N ASP A 123 7.07 -8.03 -0.21
CA ASP A 123 7.85 -9.26 -0.18
C ASP A 123 7.77 -9.95 1.18
N TRP A 124 8.02 -9.22 2.27
CA TRP A 124 7.94 -9.77 3.63
C TRP A 124 6.56 -10.32 3.97
N ALA A 125 5.49 -9.58 3.65
CA ALA A 125 4.12 -9.99 3.91
C ALA A 125 3.80 -11.30 3.18
N GLY A 126 4.20 -11.42 1.91
CA GLY A 126 3.96 -12.61 1.08
C GLY A 126 4.72 -13.86 1.52
N ARG A 127 5.75 -13.71 2.36
CA ARG A 127 6.51 -14.82 2.94
C ARG A 127 5.92 -15.35 4.25
N GLN A 128 4.92 -14.67 4.83
CA GLN A 128 4.32 -15.10 6.08
C GLN A 128 3.43 -16.33 5.85
N PRO A 129 3.55 -17.41 6.66
CA PRO A 129 2.80 -18.65 6.44
C PRO A 129 1.28 -18.49 6.42
N SER A 130 0.75 -17.50 7.14
CA SER A 130 -0.68 -17.25 7.29
C SER A 130 -1.24 -16.24 6.29
N PHE A 131 -0.43 -15.75 5.33
CA PHE A 131 -0.86 -14.72 4.40
C PHE A 131 -0.43 -15.03 2.97
N GLN A 132 -1.34 -14.81 2.03
CA GLN A 132 -1.05 -14.88 0.61
C GLN A 132 -1.59 -13.62 -0.06
N HIS A 133 -0.82 -13.09 -1.00
CA HIS A 133 -1.23 -11.93 -1.77
C HIS A 133 -2.46 -12.20 -2.64
N THR A 134 -3.27 -11.17 -2.80
CA THR A 134 -4.49 -11.21 -3.60
C THR A 134 -4.34 -10.33 -4.84
N GLY A 135 -5.25 -10.46 -5.81
CA GLY A 135 -5.20 -9.64 -7.03
C GLY A 135 -5.16 -8.14 -6.69
N SER A 136 -5.89 -7.71 -5.67
CA SER A 136 -5.88 -6.35 -5.16
C SER A 136 -4.50 -5.91 -4.66
N THR A 137 -3.79 -6.75 -3.89
CA THR A 137 -2.47 -6.39 -3.36
C THR A 137 -1.41 -6.33 -4.46
N PHE A 138 -1.45 -7.25 -5.43
CA PHE A 138 -0.61 -7.17 -6.63
C PHE A 138 -0.89 -5.90 -7.45
N TYR A 139 -2.16 -5.60 -7.72
CA TYR A 139 -2.53 -4.40 -8.46
C TYR A 139 -2.08 -3.11 -7.74
N ALA A 140 -2.14 -3.08 -6.41
CA ALA A 140 -1.62 -1.94 -5.64
C ALA A 140 -0.12 -1.72 -5.89
N VAL A 141 0.69 -2.79 -5.88
CA VAL A 141 2.12 -2.71 -6.22
C VAL A 141 2.32 -2.29 -7.68
N PHE A 142 1.56 -2.85 -8.62
CA PHE A 142 1.67 -2.45 -10.02
C PHE A 142 1.36 -0.97 -10.22
N LYS A 143 0.35 -0.45 -9.52
CA LYS A 143 0.02 0.98 -9.54
C LYS A 143 1.13 1.85 -8.96
N ILE A 144 1.78 1.41 -7.89
CA ILE A 144 2.93 2.12 -7.29
C ILE A 144 4.08 2.18 -8.30
N LEU A 145 4.45 1.04 -8.91
CA LEU A 145 5.51 0.95 -9.92
C LEU A 145 5.19 1.74 -11.18
N SER A 146 3.94 1.70 -11.66
CA SER A 146 3.42 2.50 -12.78
C SER A 146 3.61 3.98 -12.57
N LYS A 147 3.17 4.49 -11.42
CA LYS A 147 3.33 5.90 -11.08
C LYS A 147 4.78 6.32 -10.90
N ALA A 148 5.62 5.42 -10.39
CA ALA A 148 7.07 5.64 -10.28
C ALA A 148 7.82 5.48 -11.61
N ARG A 149 7.14 5.07 -12.70
CA ARG A 149 7.72 4.75 -14.02
C ARG A 149 8.79 3.65 -13.97
N LEU A 150 8.72 2.76 -12.98
CA LEU A 150 9.64 1.64 -12.79
C LEU A 150 9.16 0.38 -13.54
N MET A 151 8.99 0.50 -14.86
CA MET A 151 8.44 -0.58 -15.69
C MET A 151 9.38 -1.77 -15.83
N SER A 152 10.70 -1.54 -15.87
CA SER A 152 11.69 -2.64 -15.86
C SER A 152 11.53 -3.52 -14.62
N VAL A 153 11.44 -2.91 -13.43
CA VAL A 153 11.26 -3.63 -12.16
C VAL A 153 9.95 -4.43 -12.16
N MET A 154 8.87 -3.88 -12.72
CA MET A 154 7.60 -4.59 -12.87
C MET A 154 7.75 -5.81 -13.80
N LEU A 155 8.44 -5.66 -14.92
CA LEU A 155 8.66 -6.77 -15.86
C LEU A 155 9.52 -7.86 -15.24
N ASP A 156 10.63 -7.50 -14.57
CA ASP A 156 11.48 -8.46 -13.85
C ASP A 156 10.68 -9.23 -12.78
N PHE A 157 9.78 -8.54 -12.09
CA PHE A 157 8.87 -9.15 -11.12
C PHE A 157 7.89 -10.13 -11.78
N LEU A 158 7.24 -9.74 -12.88
CA LEU A 158 6.28 -10.58 -13.60
C LEU A 158 6.94 -11.81 -14.21
N GLU A 159 8.16 -11.66 -14.75
CA GLU A 159 8.95 -12.77 -15.28
C GLU A 159 9.36 -13.77 -14.19
N LYS A 160 9.74 -13.28 -13.00
CA LYS A 160 9.98 -14.16 -11.84
C LYS A 160 8.69 -14.84 -11.37
N PHE A 161 7.57 -14.12 -11.40
CA PHE A 161 6.25 -14.63 -11.04
C PHE A 161 5.76 -15.71 -12.02
N MET A 162 6.19 -15.68 -13.27
CA MET A 162 5.88 -16.71 -14.27
C MET A 162 6.44 -18.11 -13.94
N ASN A 163 7.15 -18.29 -12.83
CA ASN A 163 7.67 -19.59 -12.43
C ASN A 163 6.52 -20.62 -12.19
N PRO A 164 6.62 -21.84 -12.75
CA PRO A 164 5.58 -22.88 -12.67
C PRO A 164 5.15 -23.29 -11.25
N TRP A 165 5.93 -23.03 -10.20
CA TRP A 165 5.53 -23.29 -8.81
C TRP A 165 4.33 -22.44 -8.34
N TRP A 166 4.09 -21.27 -8.94
CA TRP A 166 3.00 -20.36 -8.57
C TRP A 166 1.66 -20.70 -9.26
N CYS A 167 1.64 -21.71 -10.13
CA CYS A 167 0.46 -22.17 -10.86
C CYS A 167 -0.59 -22.90 -10.00
N VAL A 168 -0.34 -23.10 -8.70
CA VAL A 168 -1.26 -23.78 -7.77
C VAL A 168 -2.61 -23.04 -7.70
N HIS A 169 -2.61 -21.72 -7.86
CA HIS A 169 -3.83 -20.90 -7.94
C HIS A 169 -4.03 -20.32 -9.35
N ARG A 170 -4.33 -21.20 -10.33
CA ARG A 170 -4.38 -20.86 -11.77
C ARG A 170 -5.10 -19.57 -12.12
N ILE A 171 -6.31 -19.34 -11.61
CA ILE A 171 -7.08 -18.11 -11.90
C ILE A 171 -6.32 -16.87 -11.44
N ARG A 172 -5.85 -16.86 -10.19
CA ARG A 172 -5.10 -15.72 -9.62
C ARG A 172 -3.77 -15.51 -10.36
N TYR A 173 -3.09 -16.59 -10.73
CA TYR A 173 -1.85 -16.53 -11.51
C TYR A 173 -2.06 -15.82 -12.85
N TYR A 174 -3.05 -16.26 -13.65
CA TYR A 174 -3.33 -15.62 -14.93
C TYR A 174 -3.84 -14.19 -14.76
N ASN A 175 -4.72 -13.95 -13.80
CA ASN A 175 -5.26 -12.62 -13.52
C ASN A 175 -4.13 -11.61 -13.22
N THR A 176 -3.22 -11.97 -12.31
CA THR A 176 -2.06 -11.13 -11.98
C THR A 176 -1.17 -10.87 -13.20
N LEU A 177 -0.92 -11.87 -14.05
CA LEU A 177 -0.07 -11.70 -15.24
C LEU A 177 -0.74 -10.81 -16.30
N VAL A 178 -2.02 -11.03 -16.59
CA VAL A 178 -2.76 -10.21 -17.57
C VAL A 178 -2.78 -8.76 -17.13
N VAL A 179 -3.22 -8.49 -15.90
CA VAL A 179 -3.28 -7.12 -15.35
C VAL A 179 -1.88 -6.50 -15.26
N GLY A 180 -0.88 -7.25 -14.80
CA GLY A 180 0.48 -6.76 -14.66
C GLY A 180 1.11 -6.33 -15.99
N TYR A 181 1.07 -7.20 -17.01
CA TYR A 181 1.61 -6.86 -18.32
C TYR A 181 0.83 -5.73 -19.02
N ALA A 182 -0.49 -5.64 -18.79
CA ALA A 182 -1.30 -4.55 -19.30
C ALA A 182 -0.86 -3.21 -18.71
N VAL A 183 -0.74 -3.13 -17.38
CA VAL A 183 -0.26 -1.94 -16.66
C VAL A 183 1.19 -1.60 -17.02
N ALA A 184 2.02 -2.59 -17.33
CA ALA A 184 3.40 -2.40 -17.78
C ALA A 184 3.53 -1.88 -19.22
N GLY A 185 2.41 -1.65 -19.93
CA GLY A 185 2.42 -1.23 -21.34
C GLY A 185 2.91 -2.33 -22.29
N LYS A 186 2.65 -3.61 -21.96
CA LYS A 186 2.95 -4.77 -22.82
C LYS A 186 1.65 -5.44 -23.29
N PRO A 187 0.82 -4.76 -24.11
CA PRO A 187 -0.52 -5.22 -24.46
C PRO A 187 -0.51 -6.59 -25.16
N TYR A 188 0.47 -6.86 -26.02
CA TYR A 188 0.58 -8.16 -26.72
C TYR A 188 0.84 -9.33 -25.76
N VAL A 189 1.68 -9.15 -24.74
CA VAL A 189 1.95 -10.18 -23.74
C VAL A 189 0.73 -10.38 -22.85
N ALA A 190 0.05 -9.29 -22.47
CA ALA A 190 -1.19 -9.35 -21.71
C ALA A 190 -2.29 -10.11 -22.48
N LEU A 191 -2.48 -9.82 -23.78
CA LEU A 191 -3.41 -10.53 -24.67
C LEU A 191 -3.06 -12.01 -24.82
N HIS A 192 -1.77 -12.35 -24.93
CA HIS A 192 -1.33 -13.74 -24.98
C HIS A 192 -1.66 -14.50 -23.69
N MET A 193 -1.41 -13.89 -22.53
CA MET A 193 -1.76 -14.48 -21.24
C MET A 193 -3.27 -14.61 -21.07
N PHE A 194 -4.05 -13.63 -21.53
CA PHE A 194 -5.50 -13.67 -21.54
C PHE A 194 -6.02 -14.80 -22.44
N GLY A 195 -5.50 -14.94 -23.66
CA GLY A 195 -5.84 -16.03 -24.56
C GLY A 195 -5.55 -17.41 -23.95
N LYS A 196 -4.39 -17.58 -23.30
CA LYS A 196 -4.05 -18.82 -22.56
C LYS A 196 -5.04 -19.11 -21.43
N MET A 197 -5.43 -18.07 -20.69
CA MET A 197 -6.42 -18.18 -19.61
C MET A 197 -7.77 -18.65 -20.15
N ARG A 198 -8.27 -18.02 -21.22
CA ARG A 198 -9.53 -18.37 -21.89
C ARG A 198 -9.52 -19.76 -22.48
N PHE A 199 -8.42 -20.18 -23.09
CA PHE A 199 -8.27 -21.54 -23.64
C PHE A 199 -8.38 -22.63 -22.56
N GLN A 200 -8.02 -22.31 -21.30
CA GLN A 200 -8.19 -23.21 -20.16
C GLN A 200 -9.58 -23.13 -19.51
N GLY A 201 -10.52 -22.38 -20.10
CA GLY A 201 -11.85 -22.18 -19.55
C GLY A 201 -11.88 -21.25 -18.33
N LEU A 202 -10.82 -20.47 -18.10
CA LEU A 202 -10.74 -19.49 -17.02
C LEU A 202 -11.08 -18.09 -17.57
N ASP A 203 -11.46 -17.19 -16.67
CA ASP A 203 -11.80 -15.82 -17.05
C ASP A 203 -11.35 -14.77 -16.03
N LEU A 204 -11.17 -13.54 -16.50
CA LEU A 204 -10.93 -12.40 -15.63
C LEU A 204 -12.20 -12.06 -14.83
N ASP A 205 -12.00 -11.51 -13.65
CA ASP A 205 -13.08 -10.86 -12.90
C ASP A 205 -13.41 -9.47 -13.49
N GLU A 206 -14.54 -8.90 -13.08
CA GLU A 206 -15.04 -7.60 -13.57
C GLU A 206 -14.01 -6.47 -13.42
N PHE A 207 -13.34 -6.44 -12.26
CA PHE A 207 -12.34 -5.41 -11.97
C PHE A 207 -11.13 -5.54 -12.90
N SER A 208 -10.63 -6.75 -13.08
CA SER A 208 -9.49 -7.02 -13.96
C SER A 208 -9.81 -6.80 -15.42
N TYR A 209 -11.04 -7.08 -15.86
CA TYR A 209 -11.51 -6.68 -17.19
C TYR A 209 -11.45 -5.17 -17.39
N HIS A 210 -11.96 -4.40 -16.42
CA HIS A 210 -11.92 -2.94 -16.48
C HIS A 210 -10.48 -2.41 -16.62
N VAL A 211 -9.55 -2.90 -15.79
CA VAL A 211 -8.14 -2.50 -15.86
C VAL A 211 -7.51 -2.92 -17.19
N PHE A 212 -7.75 -4.14 -17.64
CA PHE A 212 -7.16 -4.68 -18.87
C PHE A 212 -7.65 -3.93 -20.12
N LEU A 213 -8.96 -3.72 -20.26
CA LEU A 213 -9.54 -3.01 -21.40
C LEU A 213 -9.10 -1.54 -21.43
N ASN A 214 -9.08 -0.87 -20.28
CA ASN A 214 -8.60 0.51 -20.22
C ASN A 214 -7.13 0.62 -20.67
N ALA A 215 -6.27 -0.29 -20.21
CA ALA A 215 -4.88 -0.34 -20.64
C ALA A 215 -4.73 -0.61 -22.15
N LEU A 216 -5.55 -1.48 -22.74
CA LEU A 216 -5.54 -1.70 -24.20
C LEU A 216 -5.94 -0.45 -24.99
N VAL A 217 -6.94 0.29 -24.51
CA VAL A 217 -7.36 1.57 -25.10
C VAL A 217 -6.23 2.60 -25.03
N GLU A 218 -5.57 2.72 -23.88
CA GLU A 218 -4.42 3.62 -23.69
C GLU A 218 -3.25 3.27 -24.63
N GLN A 219 -3.12 2.00 -25.03
CA GLN A 219 -2.10 1.51 -25.98
C GLN A 219 -2.61 1.47 -27.44
N GLY A 220 -3.80 1.97 -27.74
CA GLY A 220 -4.37 2.02 -29.09
C GLY A 220 -4.75 0.67 -29.69
N CYS A 221 -4.90 -0.38 -28.87
CA CYS A 221 -5.23 -1.74 -29.30
C CYS A 221 -6.75 -1.94 -29.50
N PHE A 222 -7.39 -1.09 -30.30
CA PHE A 222 -8.85 -1.02 -30.43
C PHE A 222 -9.49 -2.30 -30.99
N ASP A 223 -8.87 -2.95 -31.98
CA ASP A 223 -9.38 -4.19 -32.58
C ASP A 223 -9.49 -5.31 -31.52
N ALA A 224 -8.50 -5.39 -30.62
CA ALA A 224 -8.51 -6.36 -29.53
C ALA A 224 -9.61 -6.03 -28.51
N VAL A 225 -9.79 -4.75 -28.18
CA VAL A 225 -10.88 -4.29 -27.31
C VAL A 225 -12.23 -4.68 -27.89
N GLU A 226 -12.48 -4.38 -29.17
CA GLU A 226 -13.74 -4.73 -29.84
C GLU A 226 -13.98 -6.25 -29.86
N ALA A 227 -12.96 -7.04 -30.16
CA ALA A 227 -13.06 -8.50 -30.17
C ALA A 227 -13.41 -9.06 -28.79
N ILE A 228 -12.80 -8.52 -27.72
CA ILE A 228 -13.06 -8.95 -26.35
C ILE A 228 -14.46 -8.53 -25.90
N PHE A 229 -14.88 -7.29 -26.19
CA PHE A 229 -16.23 -6.80 -25.86
C PHE A 229 -17.34 -7.68 -26.43
N LYS A 230 -17.21 -8.11 -27.70
CA LYS A 230 -18.16 -9.02 -28.37
C LYS A 230 -18.27 -10.42 -27.76
N GLN A 231 -17.31 -10.82 -26.92
CA GLN A 231 -17.33 -12.13 -26.26
C GLN A 231 -17.94 -12.08 -24.85
N ILE A 232 -18.04 -10.89 -24.25
CA ILE A 232 -18.47 -10.69 -22.87
C ILE A 232 -19.92 -10.16 -22.81
N PHE A 233 -20.33 -9.40 -23.82
CA PHE A 233 -21.66 -8.81 -23.97
C PHE A 233 -22.31 -9.28 -25.27
#